data_AF-A0A0C9VTR2-F1
#
_entry.id   AF-A0A0C9VTR2-F1
#
_cell.length_a   1.000
_cell.length_b   1.000
_cell.length_c   1.000
_cell.angle_alpha   90.00
_cell.angle_beta   90.00
_cell.angle_gamma   90.00
#
_symmetry.space_group_name_H-M   'P 1'
#
loop_
_entity.id
_entity.type
_entity.pdbx_description
1 polymer ?
#
loop_
_entity_poly.entity_id
_entity_poly.type
_entity_poly.pdbx_seq_one_letter_code
_entity_poly.pdbx_strand_id
1 'polypeptide(L)'
;WPNATLLRHGCLGSAPTKPTLAFTLRTLAQFHELHRVCPCLSAEAQIRALCNLNRIPYQKNITDQFRITYDAYLEILGRVQRRVDIALKRDTPNWRALNVCPACDYRLQDEPSLKYSKLICIDGNNSLRRVNLKFTREVETYIDTRKPRTDYWLFAEAVDMFKDEVKAKKAAELVETIDPGDVADGASFVTVCIQRWRNAGPEERKRMWQIFVETGIFVAVCRHGFMLYICDMIQSGELAKYGLALTDKLINVYGSNLCIGYDIGCAFSST
;
A
#
# COMPACT_ATOMS: atom_id res chain seq x y z
N TRP A 1 -33.45 14.58 -3.92
CA TRP A 1 -32.11 14.02 -3.65
C TRP A 1 -32.24 12.61 -3.08
N PRO A 2 -32.40 11.57 -3.92
CA PRO A 2 -32.70 10.21 -3.46
C PRO A 2 -31.70 9.67 -2.43
N ASN A 3 -30.40 9.83 -2.68
CA ASN A 3 -29.36 9.37 -1.76
C ASN A 3 -29.35 10.10 -0.40
N ALA A 4 -29.69 11.39 -0.37
CA ALA A 4 -29.79 12.11 0.89
C ALA A 4 -30.97 11.60 1.73
N THR A 5 -32.11 11.29 1.10
CA THR A 5 -33.25 10.66 1.77
C THR A 5 -32.90 9.26 2.25
N LEU A 6 -32.29 8.42 1.40
CA LEU A 6 -31.85 7.08 1.78
C LEU A 6 -30.90 7.13 2.99
N LEU A 7 -29.93 8.05 3.00
CA LEU A 7 -28.97 8.20 4.11
C LEU A 7 -29.65 8.58 5.42
N ARG A 8 -30.68 9.44 5.39
CA ARG A 8 -31.48 9.77 6.58
C ARG A 8 -32.22 8.54 7.15
N HIS A 9 -32.52 7.55 6.32
CA HIS A 9 -33.09 6.28 6.72
C HIS A 9 -32.04 5.17 6.92
N GLY A 10 -30.75 5.52 6.96
CA GLY A 10 -29.67 4.56 7.21
C GLY A 10 -29.30 3.68 6.02
N CYS A 11 -29.58 4.11 4.79
CA CYS A 11 -29.26 3.40 3.55
C CYS A 11 -28.42 4.26 2.60
N LEU A 12 -27.65 3.62 1.73
CA LEU A 12 -26.91 4.27 0.65
C LEU A 12 -27.26 3.61 -0.67
N GLY A 13 -27.61 4.42 -1.68
CA GLY A 13 -28.02 3.93 -2.98
C GLY A 13 -26.85 3.55 -3.89
N SER A 14 -27.10 2.66 -4.84
CA SER A 14 -26.11 2.14 -5.79
C SER A 14 -25.81 3.06 -6.99
N ALA A 15 -26.52 4.17 -7.12
CA ALA A 15 -26.31 5.16 -8.18
C ALA A 15 -26.56 6.59 -7.66
N PRO A 16 -25.88 7.61 -8.21
CA PRO A 16 -25.95 8.97 -7.68
C PRO A 16 -27.31 9.65 -7.88
N THR A 17 -27.97 9.40 -9.01
CA THR A 17 -29.19 10.11 -9.42
C THR A 17 -30.45 9.25 -9.29
N LYS A 18 -30.41 8.00 -9.78
CA LYS A 18 -31.54 7.07 -9.80
C LYS A 18 -31.10 5.70 -9.27
N PRO A 19 -30.91 5.54 -7.95
CA PRO A 19 -30.55 4.24 -7.38
C PRO A 19 -31.69 3.23 -7.55
N THR A 20 -31.38 2.06 -8.11
CA THR A 20 -32.32 0.93 -8.22
C THR A 20 -32.18 -0.04 -7.04
N LEU A 21 -31.04 -0.01 -6.35
CA LEU A 21 -30.76 -0.77 -5.16
C LEU A 21 -30.16 0.16 -4.09
N ALA A 22 -30.40 -0.17 -2.82
CA ALA A 22 -29.75 0.49 -1.71
C ALA A 22 -29.32 -0.55 -0.68
N PHE A 23 -28.21 -0.27 0.00
CA PHE A 23 -27.67 -1.09 1.07
C PHE A 23 -27.72 -0.32 2.38
N THR A 24 -28.04 -1.00 3.48
CA THR A 24 -28.02 -0.34 4.78
C THR A 24 -26.58 0.01 5.17
N LEU A 25 -26.40 1.14 5.87
CA LEU A 25 -25.11 1.53 6.44
C LEU A 25 -24.58 0.46 7.40
N ARG A 26 -25.48 -0.27 8.09
CA ARG A 26 -25.11 -1.39 8.97
C ARG A 26 -24.49 -2.54 8.17
N THR A 27 -25.05 -2.89 7.03
CA THR A 27 -24.49 -3.92 6.13
C THR A 27 -23.11 -3.52 5.60
N LEU A 28 -22.96 -2.25 5.20
CA LEU A 28 -21.68 -1.73 4.71
C LEU A 28 -20.62 -1.69 5.81
N ALA A 29 -20.99 -1.24 7.02
CA ALA A 29 -20.12 -1.25 8.19
C ALA A 29 -19.73 -2.66 8.63
N GLN A 30 -20.68 -3.60 8.62
CA GLN A 30 -20.40 -5.00 8.93
C GLN A 30 -19.40 -5.59 7.93
N PHE A 31 -19.61 -5.39 6.63
CA PHE A 31 -18.66 -5.83 5.61
C PHE A 31 -17.29 -5.17 5.80
N HIS A 32 -17.26 -3.87 6.15
CA HIS A 32 -16.02 -3.15 6.44
C HIS A 32 -15.21 -3.81 7.56
N GLU A 33 -15.82 -4.08 8.71
CA GLU A 33 -15.11 -4.71 9.84
C GLU A 33 -14.74 -6.17 9.55
N LEU A 34 -15.64 -6.93 8.89
CA LEU A 34 -15.34 -8.31 8.49
C LEU A 34 -14.13 -8.39 7.56
N HIS A 35 -14.02 -7.49 6.60
CA HIS A 35 -12.93 -7.48 5.64
C HIS A 35 -11.57 -7.14 6.28
N ARG A 36 -11.55 -6.43 7.41
CA ARG A 36 -10.32 -6.13 8.18
C ARG A 36 -9.76 -7.38 8.88
N VAL A 37 -10.63 -8.27 9.34
CA VAL A 37 -10.25 -9.50 10.05
C VAL A 37 -10.08 -10.68 9.08
N CYS A 38 -10.84 -10.69 7.98
CA CYS A 38 -10.79 -11.70 6.94
C CYS A 38 -10.72 -11.04 5.55
N PRO A 39 -9.52 -10.62 5.10
CA PRO A 39 -9.33 -10.01 3.78
C PRO A 39 -9.74 -10.92 2.61
N CYS A 40 -9.77 -12.25 2.85
CA CYS A 40 -10.21 -13.23 1.86
C CYS A 40 -11.74 -13.21 1.62
N LEU A 41 -12.53 -12.58 2.50
CA LEU A 41 -13.97 -12.47 2.30
C LEU A 41 -14.27 -11.47 1.17
N SER A 42 -14.69 -12.01 0.02
CA SER A 42 -15.01 -11.20 -1.15
C SER A 42 -16.39 -10.52 -1.04
N ALA A 43 -16.54 -9.38 -1.70
CA ALA A 43 -17.84 -8.70 -1.85
C ALA A 43 -18.90 -9.63 -2.49
N GLU A 44 -18.49 -10.52 -3.40
CA GLU A 44 -19.41 -11.49 -4.01
C GLU A 44 -19.91 -12.51 -2.98
N ALA A 45 -19.03 -13.04 -2.13
CA ALA A 45 -19.43 -13.99 -1.08
C ALA A 45 -20.43 -13.33 -0.11
N GLN A 46 -20.15 -12.09 0.31
CA GLN A 46 -21.07 -11.30 1.13
C GLN A 46 -22.43 -11.11 0.45
N ILE A 47 -22.45 -10.77 -0.85
CA ILE A 47 -23.69 -10.52 -1.58
C ILE A 47 -24.48 -11.80 -1.82
N ARG A 48 -23.83 -12.93 -2.09
CA ARG A 48 -24.49 -14.24 -2.16
C ARG A 48 -25.14 -14.60 -0.83
N ALA A 49 -24.46 -14.37 0.29
CA ALA A 49 -25.05 -14.59 1.62
C ALA A 49 -26.28 -13.69 1.85
N LEU A 50 -26.20 -12.40 1.49
CA LEU A 50 -27.35 -11.49 1.57
C LEU A 50 -28.50 -11.90 0.67
N CYS A 51 -28.23 -12.34 -0.56
CA CYS A 51 -29.25 -12.84 -1.48
C CYS A 51 -29.98 -14.06 -0.89
N ASN A 52 -29.22 -15.02 -0.33
CA ASN A 52 -29.77 -16.20 0.34
C ASN A 52 -30.62 -15.82 1.56
N LEU A 53 -30.16 -14.89 2.40
CA LEU A 53 -30.92 -14.40 3.56
C LEU A 53 -32.25 -13.75 3.16
N ASN A 54 -32.27 -13.03 2.04
CA ASN A 54 -33.46 -12.35 1.53
C ASN A 54 -34.30 -13.24 0.58
N ARG A 55 -33.90 -14.50 0.36
CA ARG A 55 -34.54 -15.44 -0.57
C ARG A 55 -34.71 -14.88 -1.99
N ILE A 56 -33.71 -14.13 -2.47
CA ILE A 56 -33.66 -13.61 -3.84
C ILE A 56 -32.54 -14.31 -4.63
N PRO A 57 -32.71 -14.51 -5.94
CA PRO A 57 -31.66 -15.08 -6.77
C PRO A 57 -30.47 -14.11 -6.88
N TYR A 58 -29.27 -14.65 -6.74
CA TYR A 58 -28.05 -13.88 -6.97
C TYR A 58 -27.96 -13.43 -8.43
N GLN A 59 -27.61 -12.16 -8.63
CA GLN A 59 -27.27 -11.60 -9.93
C GLN A 59 -25.95 -10.83 -9.82
N LYS A 60 -25.09 -10.96 -10.85
CA LYS A 60 -23.75 -10.36 -10.85
C LYS A 60 -23.77 -8.84 -10.69
N ASN A 61 -24.77 -8.17 -11.28
CA ASN A 61 -24.99 -6.73 -11.16
C ASN A 61 -25.17 -6.26 -9.70
N ILE A 62 -25.73 -7.08 -8.80
CA ILE A 62 -25.92 -6.73 -7.39
C ILE A 62 -24.56 -6.56 -6.71
N THR A 63 -23.59 -7.43 -7.02
CA THR A 63 -22.21 -7.32 -6.49
C THR A 63 -21.53 -6.05 -6.99
N ASP A 64 -21.69 -5.70 -8.26
CA ASP A 64 -21.10 -4.49 -8.82
C ASP A 64 -21.74 -3.23 -8.22
N GLN A 65 -23.06 -3.23 -8.04
CA GLN A 65 -23.80 -2.17 -7.34
C GLN A 65 -23.38 -2.04 -5.87
N PHE A 66 -23.12 -3.17 -5.19
CA PHE A 66 -22.58 -3.16 -3.84
C PHE A 66 -21.19 -2.54 -3.77
N ARG A 67 -20.28 -2.91 -4.68
CA ARG A 67 -18.94 -2.31 -4.76
C ARG A 67 -19.00 -0.80 -4.96
N ILE A 68 -19.84 -0.32 -5.87
CA ILE A 68 -20.06 1.12 -6.10
C ILE A 68 -20.55 1.81 -4.80
N THR A 69 -21.54 1.19 -4.14
CA THR A 69 -22.09 1.73 -2.89
C THR A 69 -21.03 1.72 -1.77
N TYR A 70 -20.22 0.67 -1.70
CA TYR A 70 -19.17 0.51 -0.71
C TYR A 70 -18.03 1.51 -0.92
N ASP A 71 -17.64 1.78 -2.16
CA ASP A 71 -16.67 2.83 -2.49
C ASP A 71 -17.17 4.22 -2.05
N ALA A 72 -18.45 4.52 -2.28
CA ALA A 72 -19.08 5.75 -1.80
C ALA A 72 -19.14 5.81 -0.26
N TYR A 73 -19.42 4.68 0.40
CA TYR A 73 -19.38 4.56 1.86
C TYR A 73 -17.98 4.84 2.42
N LEU A 74 -16.94 4.23 1.85
CA LEU A 74 -15.55 4.47 2.25
C LEU A 74 -15.14 5.93 2.03
N GLU A 75 -15.63 6.56 0.96
CA GLU A 75 -15.39 7.98 0.70
C GLU A 75 -16.07 8.88 1.75
N ILE A 76 -17.29 8.56 2.16
CA ILE A 76 -17.98 9.27 3.25
C ILE A 76 -17.17 9.14 4.54
N LEU A 77 -16.75 7.92 4.91
CA LEU A 77 -15.93 7.69 6.11
C LEU A 77 -14.63 8.48 6.05
N GLY A 78 -13.92 8.46 4.91
CA GLY A 78 -12.66 9.20 4.73
C GLY A 78 -12.85 10.72 4.89
N ARG A 79 -13.93 11.28 4.33
CA ARG A 79 -14.25 12.71 4.49
C ARG A 79 -14.62 13.08 5.93
N VAL A 80 -15.35 12.21 6.62
CA VAL A 80 -15.67 12.41 8.04
C VAL A 80 -14.38 12.37 8.86
N GLN A 81 -13.52 11.36 8.65
CA GLN A 81 -12.24 11.26 9.34
C GLN A 81 -11.38 12.50 9.11
N ARG A 82 -11.28 12.99 7.86
CA ARG A 82 -10.54 14.22 7.55
C ARG A 82 -11.07 15.44 8.32
N ARG A 83 -12.39 15.58 8.47
CA ARG A 83 -12.99 16.67 9.26
C ARG A 83 -12.64 16.54 10.74
N VAL A 84 -12.65 15.31 11.26
CA VAL A 84 -12.22 15.03 12.64
C VAL A 84 -10.75 15.37 12.81
N ASP A 85 -9.89 14.97 11.87
CA ASP A 85 -8.44 15.26 11.93
C ASP A 85 -8.18 16.76 11.92
N ILE A 86 -8.84 17.53 11.05
CA ILE A 86 -8.76 19.00 11.05
C ILE A 86 -9.21 19.59 12.39
N ALA A 87 -10.36 19.15 12.92
CA ALA A 87 -10.87 19.63 14.20
C ALA A 87 -9.92 19.32 15.37
N LEU A 88 -9.20 18.20 15.30
CA LEU A 88 -8.20 17.78 16.27
C LEU A 88 -6.77 18.28 15.96
N LYS A 89 -6.59 19.12 14.93
CA LYS A 89 -5.29 19.65 14.47
C LYS A 89 -4.28 18.55 14.10
N ARG A 90 -4.77 17.51 13.43
CA ARG A 90 -4.04 16.31 12.98
C ARG A 90 -3.81 16.28 11.48
N ASP A 91 -4.01 17.40 10.80
CA ASP A 91 -3.97 17.55 9.34
C ASP A 91 -2.63 18.11 8.83
N THR A 92 -1.62 18.25 9.70
CA THR A 92 -0.28 18.68 9.29
C THR A 92 0.44 17.57 8.50
N PRO A 93 1.41 17.91 7.62
CA PRO A 93 2.16 16.90 6.87
C PRO A 93 2.82 15.86 7.79
N ASN A 94 2.66 14.57 7.46
CA ASN A 94 3.19 13.43 8.21
C ASN A 94 2.71 13.35 9.67
N TRP A 95 1.63 14.05 10.05
CA TRP A 95 1.14 14.05 11.44
C TRP A 95 0.99 12.63 11.98
N ARG A 96 0.37 11.75 11.18
CA ARG A 96 0.16 10.36 11.58
C ARG A 96 1.49 9.65 11.80
N ALA A 97 2.43 9.72 10.86
CA ALA A 97 3.73 9.05 10.99
C ALA A 97 4.46 9.48 12.28
N LEU A 98 4.42 10.78 12.60
CA LEU A 98 5.03 11.37 13.79
C LEU A 98 4.29 11.06 15.11
N ASN A 99 3.07 10.53 15.07
CA ASN A 99 2.24 10.35 16.27
C ASN A 99 1.61 8.94 16.39
N VAL A 100 1.86 8.03 15.44
CA VAL A 100 1.22 6.71 15.39
C VAL A 100 1.75 5.77 16.46
N CYS A 101 3.03 5.91 16.85
CA CYS A 101 3.67 5.01 17.80
C CYS A 101 4.05 5.76 19.07
N PRO A 102 3.22 5.70 20.14
CA PRO A 102 3.53 6.36 21.41
C PRO A 102 4.91 5.96 21.95
N ALA A 103 5.28 4.68 21.85
CA ALA A 103 6.57 4.18 22.34
C ALA A 103 7.79 4.66 21.53
N CYS A 104 7.61 5.14 20.30
CA CYS A 104 8.71 5.72 19.51
C CYS A 104 8.74 7.25 19.57
N ASP A 105 7.56 7.88 19.61
CA ASP A 105 7.40 9.30 19.31
C ASP A 105 7.09 10.16 20.53
N TYR A 106 6.66 9.56 21.65
CA TYR A 106 6.42 10.29 22.88
C TYR A 106 7.72 10.39 23.70
N ARG A 107 8.26 11.61 23.83
CA ARG A 107 9.48 11.89 24.60
C ARG A 107 9.16 12.58 25.92
N LEU A 108 9.78 12.11 27.00
CA LEU A 108 9.66 12.74 28.31
C LEU A 108 10.68 13.88 28.48
N GLN A 109 10.37 14.81 29.38
CA GLN A 109 11.35 15.77 29.86
C GLN A 109 12.51 15.00 30.50
N ASP A 110 13.74 15.41 30.18
CA ASP A 110 14.98 14.80 30.67
C ASP A 110 15.20 13.32 30.26
N GLU A 111 14.48 12.83 29.25
CA GLU A 111 14.72 11.49 28.69
C GLU A 111 16.13 11.44 28.05
N PRO A 112 16.99 10.47 28.42
CA PRO A 112 18.29 10.31 27.80
C PRO A 112 18.18 10.10 26.29
N SER A 113 19.05 10.76 25.53
CA SER A 113 19.11 10.57 24.08
C SER A 113 19.51 9.12 23.75
N LEU A 114 18.66 8.43 22.99
CA LEU A 114 18.95 7.10 22.51
C LEU A 114 20.00 7.14 21.38
N LYS A 115 20.82 6.09 21.28
CA LYS A 115 21.74 5.90 20.16
C LYS A 115 21.03 6.02 18.81
N TYR A 116 19.80 5.50 18.72
CA TYR A 116 18.92 5.65 17.57
C TYR A 116 17.56 6.14 18.04
N SER A 117 17.01 7.15 17.38
CA SER A 117 15.70 7.72 17.73
C SER A 117 14.54 6.77 17.44
N LYS A 118 14.65 5.94 16.38
CA LYS A 118 13.65 4.95 16.00
C LYS A 118 14.31 3.73 15.38
N LEU A 119 13.78 2.55 15.73
CA LEU A 119 14.11 1.28 15.05
C LEU A 119 12.98 0.95 14.07
N ILE A 120 13.33 0.73 12.81
CA ILE A 120 12.42 0.56 11.69
C ILE A 120 12.82 -0.70 10.95
N CYS A 121 11.85 -1.47 10.44
CA CYS A 121 12.10 -2.52 9.47
C CYS A 121 11.45 -2.14 8.14
N ILE A 122 12.15 -2.40 7.04
CA ILE A 122 11.62 -2.29 5.69
C ILE A 122 11.66 -3.65 4.99
N ASP A 123 10.63 -3.93 4.19
CA ASP A 123 10.54 -5.20 3.45
C ASP A 123 9.54 -5.13 2.28
N GLY A 124 9.74 -6.00 1.30
CA GLY A 124 8.87 -6.19 0.13
C GLY A 124 7.92 -7.38 0.27
N ASN A 125 6.68 -7.22 -0.19
CA ASN A 125 5.71 -8.31 -0.28
C ASN A 125 5.21 -8.48 -1.72
N ASN A 126 5.66 -9.57 -2.34
CA ASN A 126 5.38 -9.96 -3.73
C ASN A 126 4.08 -10.77 -3.92
N SER A 127 3.28 -10.94 -2.87
CA SER A 127 2.03 -11.73 -2.92
C SER A 127 0.82 -10.90 -3.33
N LEU A 128 0.87 -9.57 -3.15
CA LEU A 128 -0.24 -8.65 -3.39
C LEU A 128 -0.19 -8.11 -4.82
N ARG A 129 -0.54 -8.96 -5.79
CA ARG A 129 -0.43 -8.63 -7.21
C ARG A 129 -1.75 -8.19 -7.80
N ARG A 130 -1.72 -7.16 -8.66
CA ARG A 130 -2.88 -6.76 -9.46
C ARG A 130 -2.62 -7.04 -10.92
N VAL A 131 -3.45 -7.90 -11.50
CA VAL A 131 -3.36 -8.27 -12.93
C VAL A 131 -3.72 -7.08 -13.80
N ASN A 132 -2.90 -6.86 -14.83
CA ASN A 132 -3.22 -5.90 -15.88
C ASN A 132 -4.27 -6.52 -16.83
N LEU A 133 -5.48 -5.96 -16.83
CA LEU A 133 -6.60 -6.49 -17.61
C LEU A 133 -6.35 -6.44 -19.12
N LYS A 134 -5.46 -5.58 -19.60
CA LYS A 134 -5.06 -5.55 -21.01
C LYS A 134 -4.50 -6.90 -21.46
N PHE A 135 -3.72 -7.57 -20.62
CA PHE A 135 -3.12 -8.86 -20.96
C PHE A 135 -4.07 -10.06 -20.82
N THR A 136 -5.13 -9.94 -20.01
CA THR A 136 -6.05 -11.06 -19.76
C THR A 136 -7.37 -10.98 -20.50
N ARG A 137 -7.80 -9.77 -20.89
CA ARG A 137 -9.12 -9.52 -21.47
C ARG A 137 -9.08 -8.58 -22.68
N GLU A 138 -7.91 -8.10 -23.09
CA GLU A 138 -7.76 -7.09 -24.17
C GLU A 138 -8.58 -5.82 -23.94
N VAL A 139 -8.96 -5.55 -22.69
CA VAL A 139 -9.69 -4.34 -22.30
C VAL A 139 -8.69 -3.35 -21.73
N GLU A 140 -8.74 -2.11 -22.20
CA GLU A 140 -8.05 -1.01 -21.50
C GLU A 140 -8.63 -0.90 -20.08
N THR A 141 -7.77 -1.14 -19.09
CA THR A 141 -8.15 -0.94 -17.69
C THR A 141 -8.71 0.46 -17.51
N TYR A 142 -9.87 0.55 -16.85
CA TYR A 142 -10.42 1.84 -16.46
C TYR A 142 -9.36 2.61 -15.66
N ILE A 143 -9.09 3.86 -16.04
CA ILE A 143 -8.16 4.72 -15.30
C ILE A 143 -8.81 5.02 -13.95
N ASP A 144 -8.26 4.43 -12.90
CA ASP A 144 -8.64 4.78 -11.54
C ASP A 144 -7.90 6.06 -11.14
N THR A 145 -8.61 7.18 -11.17
CA THR A 145 -8.05 8.49 -10.81
C THR A 145 -8.05 8.76 -9.30
N ARG A 146 -8.54 7.81 -8.49
CA ARG A 146 -8.57 7.96 -7.04
C ARG A 146 -7.15 7.94 -6.51
N LYS A 147 -6.88 8.86 -5.56
CA LYS A 147 -5.62 8.89 -4.82
C LYS A 147 -5.81 8.23 -3.45
N PRO A 148 -4.74 7.71 -2.84
CA PRO A 148 -4.78 7.26 -1.46
C PRO A 148 -5.34 8.34 -0.53
N ARG A 149 -6.20 7.93 0.40
CA ARG A 149 -6.88 8.85 1.34
C ARG A 149 -5.99 9.25 2.52
N THR A 150 -4.89 8.55 2.70
CA THR A 150 -4.00 8.61 3.86
C THR A 150 -2.57 8.88 3.42
N ASP A 151 -1.78 9.47 4.31
CA ASP A 151 -0.36 9.79 4.11
C ASP A 151 0.61 8.60 4.26
N TYR A 152 0.10 7.36 4.31
CA TYR A 152 0.95 6.17 4.29
C TYR A 152 1.73 6.03 2.97
N TRP A 153 1.14 6.48 1.86
CA TRP A 153 1.60 6.13 0.52
C TRP A 153 2.69 7.07 0.01
N LEU A 154 3.79 6.50 -0.45
CA LEU A 154 4.71 7.17 -1.37
C LEU A 154 4.24 6.87 -2.79
N PHE A 155 4.11 7.94 -3.58
CA PHE A 155 3.69 7.82 -4.96
C PHE A 155 4.84 7.34 -5.87
N ALA A 156 4.47 6.75 -7.01
CA ALA A 156 5.41 6.21 -7.98
C ALA A 156 6.44 7.26 -8.42
N GLU A 157 6.03 8.51 -8.58
CA GLU A 157 6.92 9.61 -8.99
C GLU A 157 8.02 9.87 -7.96
N ALA A 158 7.71 9.74 -6.66
CA ALA A 158 8.69 9.90 -5.60
C ALA A 158 9.67 8.72 -5.53
N VAL A 159 9.18 7.51 -5.81
CA VAL A 159 10.03 6.30 -5.87
C VAL A 159 10.94 6.32 -7.09
N ASP A 160 10.42 6.76 -8.24
CA ASP A 160 11.14 6.73 -9.52
C ASP A 160 12.27 7.76 -9.61
N MET A 161 12.36 8.72 -8.67
CA MET A 161 13.56 9.55 -8.51
C MET A 161 14.81 8.70 -8.26
N PHE A 162 14.65 7.55 -7.60
CA PHE A 162 15.74 6.64 -7.21
C PHE A 162 15.99 5.52 -8.22
N LYS A 163 15.27 5.49 -9.36
CA LYS A 163 15.31 4.35 -10.29
C LYS A 163 16.69 4.12 -10.93
N ASP A 164 17.46 5.19 -11.09
CA ASP A 164 18.75 5.19 -11.79
C ASP A 164 19.95 5.32 -10.83
N GLU A 165 19.73 5.57 -9.54
CA GLU A 165 20.82 5.79 -8.57
C GLU A 165 21.76 4.59 -8.45
N VAL A 166 21.20 3.38 -8.58
CA VAL A 166 21.97 2.14 -8.52
C VAL A 166 22.64 1.80 -9.86
N LYS A 167 22.01 2.16 -10.98
CA LYS A 167 22.54 1.91 -12.33
C LYS A 167 23.68 2.86 -12.68
N ALA A 168 23.66 4.09 -12.15
CA ALA A 168 24.74 5.06 -12.34
C ALA A 168 26.10 4.54 -11.82
N LYS A 169 26.11 3.76 -10.74
CA LYS A 169 27.33 3.08 -10.24
C LYS A 169 27.83 2.00 -11.21
N LYS A 170 26.94 1.22 -11.83
CA LYS A 170 27.29 0.18 -12.84
C LYS A 170 27.80 0.75 -14.16
N ALA A 171 27.28 1.90 -14.62
CA ALA A 171 27.70 2.52 -15.88
C ALA A 171 29.18 2.97 -15.86
N ALA A 172 29.78 3.15 -14.67
CA ALA A 172 31.20 3.42 -14.52
C ALA A 172 32.10 2.17 -14.65
N GLU A 173 31.56 0.94 -14.64
CA GLU A 173 32.33 -0.32 -14.52
C GLU A 173 32.03 -1.42 -15.59
N LEU A 174 31.57 -1.04 -16.80
CA LEU A 174 31.44 -1.87 -18.03
C LEU A 174 30.18 -2.74 -18.29
N VAL A 175 29.78 -2.66 -19.58
CA VAL A 175 28.89 -3.43 -20.48
C VAL A 175 27.41 -3.64 -20.11
N GLU A 176 26.56 -2.98 -20.90
CA GLU A 176 25.12 -3.14 -21.02
C GLU A 176 24.71 -4.61 -21.22
N THR A 177 24.14 -5.19 -20.18
CA THR A 177 23.10 -6.21 -20.33
C THR A 177 21.82 -5.62 -19.79
N ILE A 178 20.79 -5.51 -20.64
CA ILE A 178 19.47 -4.97 -20.32
C ILE A 178 18.70 -6.04 -19.55
N ASP A 179 19.18 -6.40 -18.36
CA ASP A 179 18.43 -7.22 -17.43
C ASP A 179 17.70 -6.28 -16.44
N PRO A 180 16.42 -6.54 -16.09
CA PRO A 180 15.75 -5.76 -15.06
C PRO A 180 16.52 -5.96 -13.76
N GLY A 181 16.82 -4.84 -13.10
CA GLY A 181 17.73 -4.83 -11.96
C GLY A 181 17.28 -5.68 -10.78
N ASP A 182 18.18 -5.86 -9.83
CA ASP A 182 18.01 -6.61 -8.59
C ASP A 182 18.17 -5.68 -7.38
N VAL A 183 17.64 -6.09 -6.22
CA VAL A 183 17.77 -5.34 -4.96
C VAL A 183 19.23 -5.14 -4.52
N ALA A 184 20.11 -6.04 -4.94
CA ALA A 184 21.54 -6.01 -4.65
C ALA A 184 22.39 -5.43 -5.80
N ASP A 185 21.75 -4.89 -6.84
CA ASP A 185 22.50 -4.17 -7.87
C ASP A 185 23.27 -3.02 -7.23
N GLY A 186 24.51 -2.78 -7.67
CA GLY A 186 25.38 -1.75 -7.10
C GLY A 186 26.12 -2.16 -5.82
N ALA A 187 25.90 -3.36 -5.29
CA ALA A 187 26.72 -3.87 -4.20
C ALA A 187 28.16 -4.14 -4.66
N SER A 188 29.15 -3.57 -3.96
CA SER A 188 30.58 -3.68 -4.31
C SER A 188 31.19 -5.05 -4.05
N PHE A 189 30.47 -5.93 -3.35
CA PHE A 189 30.89 -7.30 -3.08
C PHE A 189 29.70 -8.22 -2.80
N VAL A 190 29.84 -9.51 -3.12
CA VAL A 190 28.83 -10.52 -2.82
C VAL A 190 28.96 -10.96 -1.37
N THR A 191 28.02 -10.54 -0.54
CA THR A 191 27.94 -10.97 0.87
C THR A 191 27.31 -12.36 0.99
N VAL A 192 27.56 -13.04 2.12
CA VAL A 192 26.90 -14.30 2.47
C VAL A 192 25.38 -14.14 2.48
N CYS A 193 24.86 -12.97 2.87
CA CYS A 193 23.42 -12.69 2.84
C CYS A 193 22.89 -12.67 1.41
N ILE A 194 23.58 -12.02 0.45
CA ILE A 194 23.19 -12.03 -0.97
C ILE A 194 23.15 -13.46 -1.52
N GLN A 195 24.16 -14.28 -1.19
CA GLN A 195 24.19 -15.69 -1.63
C GLN A 195 23.02 -16.49 -1.07
N ARG A 196 22.73 -16.35 0.24
CA ARG A 196 21.61 -17.05 0.89
C ARG A 196 20.25 -16.58 0.37
N TRP A 197 20.11 -15.29 0.08
CA TRP A 197 18.89 -14.71 -0.48
C TRP A 197 18.63 -15.18 -1.91
N ARG A 198 19.64 -15.17 -2.79
CA ARG A 198 19.51 -15.67 -4.18
C ARG A 198 19.14 -17.15 -4.23
N ASN A 199 19.61 -17.95 -3.27
CA ASN A 199 19.24 -19.36 -3.17
C ASN A 199 17.76 -19.58 -2.79
N ALA A 200 17.06 -18.56 -2.25
CA ALA A 200 15.69 -18.65 -1.79
C ALA A 200 14.63 -18.28 -2.85
N GLY A 201 15.03 -17.85 -4.06
CA GLY A 201 14.07 -17.43 -5.07
C GLY A 201 14.50 -17.66 -6.52
N PRO A 202 13.77 -18.45 -7.33
CA PRO A 202 14.12 -18.64 -8.74
C PRO A 202 13.94 -17.36 -9.56
N GLU A 203 14.98 -17.08 -10.35
CA GLU A 203 15.10 -16.07 -11.41
C GLU A 203 13.97 -16.14 -12.46
N GLU A 204 13.34 -17.30 -12.62
CA GLU A 204 12.25 -17.59 -13.57
C GLU A 204 11.01 -16.69 -13.40
N ARG A 205 10.86 -16.00 -12.26
CA ARG A 205 9.73 -15.09 -11.98
C ARG A 205 9.83 -13.73 -12.66
N LYS A 206 10.98 -13.37 -13.26
CA LYS A 206 11.21 -12.03 -13.83
C LYS A 206 10.32 -11.71 -15.04
N ARG A 207 10.02 -12.68 -15.92
CA ARG A 207 9.12 -12.48 -17.08
C ARG A 207 7.63 -12.37 -16.68
N MET A 208 7.27 -12.94 -15.54
CA MET A 208 5.87 -12.95 -15.05
C MET A 208 5.40 -11.58 -14.56
N TRP A 209 6.31 -10.66 -14.23
CA TRP A 209 5.97 -9.33 -13.70
C TRP A 209 5.21 -8.45 -14.69
N GLN A 210 5.44 -8.61 -15.99
CA GLN A 210 4.80 -7.79 -17.03
C GLN A 210 3.28 -7.99 -17.12
N ILE A 211 2.76 -9.10 -16.60
CA ILE A 211 1.32 -9.39 -16.55
C ILE A 211 0.62 -8.56 -15.46
N PHE A 212 1.37 -8.07 -14.47
CA PHE A 212 0.84 -7.31 -13.35
C PHE A 212 1.09 -5.82 -13.53
N VAL A 213 0.19 -4.98 -13.00
CA VAL A 213 0.43 -3.53 -12.86
C VAL A 213 1.27 -3.33 -11.61
N GLU A 214 0.71 -3.65 -10.44
CA GLU A 214 1.43 -3.78 -9.18
C GLU A 214 1.79 -5.25 -8.96
N THR A 215 3.06 -5.46 -8.68
CA THR A 215 3.69 -6.76 -8.44
C THR A 215 3.76 -7.09 -6.95
N GLY A 216 3.52 -6.09 -6.11
CA GLY A 216 3.53 -6.20 -4.67
C GLY A 216 3.53 -4.82 -4.02
N ILE A 217 3.81 -4.81 -2.72
CA ILE A 217 3.99 -3.59 -1.93
C ILE A 217 5.34 -3.62 -1.23
N PHE A 218 5.90 -2.46 -0.93
CA PHE A 218 7.09 -2.32 -0.10
C PHE A 218 6.75 -1.42 1.10
N VAL A 219 7.09 -1.83 2.32
CA VAL A 219 6.59 -1.21 3.55
C VAL A 219 7.72 -0.83 4.50
N ALA A 220 7.48 0.22 5.29
CA ALA A 220 8.25 0.54 6.48
C ALA A 220 7.36 0.45 7.72
N VAL A 221 7.81 -0.30 8.72
CA VAL A 221 7.15 -0.46 10.02
C VAL A 221 8.13 -0.15 11.15
N CYS A 222 7.67 0.46 12.24
CA CYS A 222 8.52 0.57 13.43
C CYS A 222 8.63 -0.78 14.16
N ARG A 223 9.60 -0.92 15.07
CA ARG A 223 9.77 -2.12 15.92
C ARG A 223 8.52 -2.54 16.72
N HIS A 224 7.55 -1.65 16.91
CA HIS A 224 6.31 -1.92 17.64
C HIS A 224 5.14 -2.30 16.70
N GLY A 225 5.39 -2.49 15.40
CA GLY A 225 4.39 -2.96 14.44
C GLY A 225 3.50 -1.87 13.84
N PHE A 226 3.75 -0.59 14.13
CA PHE A 226 3.02 0.50 13.48
C PHE A 226 3.57 0.77 12.09
N MET A 227 2.68 0.80 11.09
CA MET A 227 2.99 1.16 9.71
C MET A 227 3.40 2.63 9.62
N LEU A 228 4.56 2.89 9.04
CA LEU A 228 5.08 4.23 8.81
C LEU A 228 4.78 4.68 7.39
N TYR A 229 5.22 3.91 6.38
CA TYR A 229 5.03 4.24 4.97
C TYR A 229 4.91 2.97 4.11
N ILE A 230 4.31 3.10 2.94
CA ILE A 230 4.13 2.03 1.95
C ILE A 230 4.27 2.62 0.53
N CYS A 231 4.77 1.83 -0.41
CA CYS A 231 4.67 2.11 -1.83
C CYS A 231 4.33 0.84 -2.61
N ASP A 232 3.77 1.03 -3.80
CA ASP A 232 3.57 -0.07 -4.74
C ASP A 232 4.88 -0.44 -5.42
N MET A 233 5.13 -1.74 -5.54
CA MET A 233 6.09 -2.26 -6.49
C MET A 233 5.40 -2.37 -7.85
N ILE A 234 5.89 -1.62 -8.84
CA ILE A 234 5.22 -1.45 -10.13
C ILE A 234 6.02 -2.19 -11.20
N GLN A 235 5.38 -3.20 -11.81
CA GLN A 235 5.91 -3.98 -12.94
C GLN A 235 7.33 -4.53 -12.75
N SER A 236 7.79 -4.68 -11.51
CA SER A 236 9.13 -5.16 -11.17
C SER A 236 9.07 -6.14 -10.00
N GLY A 237 10.17 -6.85 -9.73
CA GLY A 237 10.35 -7.41 -8.40
C GLY A 237 10.64 -6.30 -7.38
N GLU A 238 11.20 -6.69 -6.26
CA GLU A 238 11.83 -5.77 -5.33
C GLU A 238 13.08 -5.19 -6.01
N LEU A 239 13.17 -3.86 -6.09
CA LEU A 239 14.31 -3.11 -6.63
C LEU A 239 14.81 -2.17 -5.53
N ALA A 240 16.11 -1.87 -5.54
CA ALA A 240 16.72 -0.97 -4.56
C ALA A 240 16.02 0.40 -4.45
N LYS A 241 15.43 0.92 -5.54
CA LYS A 241 14.70 2.18 -5.56
C LYS A 241 13.59 2.27 -4.50
N TYR A 242 12.94 1.15 -4.14
CA TYR A 242 11.90 1.14 -3.12
C TYR A 242 12.48 1.36 -1.73
N GLY A 243 13.55 0.63 -1.40
CA GLY A 243 14.29 0.81 -0.15
C GLY A 243 14.88 2.22 -0.03
N LEU A 244 15.46 2.75 -1.11
CA LEU A 244 16.04 4.10 -1.14
C LEU A 244 14.98 5.18 -0.92
N ALA A 245 13.86 5.12 -1.66
CA ALA A 245 12.78 6.10 -1.53
C ALA A 245 12.14 6.09 -0.13
N LEU A 246 11.94 4.91 0.46
CA LEU A 246 11.43 4.83 1.84
C LEU A 246 12.46 5.35 2.84
N THR A 247 13.75 5.04 2.66
CA THR A 247 14.82 5.53 3.53
C THR A 247 14.93 7.05 3.50
N ASP A 248 14.93 7.66 2.31
CA ASP A 248 14.91 9.11 2.13
C ASP A 248 13.68 9.73 2.82
N LYS A 249 12.49 9.18 2.58
CA LYS A 249 11.27 9.67 3.23
C LYS A 249 11.34 9.58 4.75
N LEU A 250 11.90 8.49 5.30
CA LEU A 250 12.06 8.31 6.74
C LEU A 250 13.05 9.32 7.33
N ILE A 251 14.19 9.55 6.67
CA ILE A 251 15.20 10.53 7.11
C ILE A 251 14.60 11.94 7.07
N ASN A 252 13.86 12.29 6.02
CA ASN A 252 13.21 13.59 5.88
C ASN A 252 12.15 13.86 6.96
N VAL A 253 11.56 12.80 7.54
CA VAL A 253 10.48 12.92 8.53
C VAL A 253 10.99 12.84 9.96
N TYR A 254 11.92 11.92 10.25
CA TYR A 254 12.38 11.63 11.61
C TYR A 254 13.82 12.09 11.89
N GLY A 255 14.54 12.57 10.87
CA GLY A 255 15.97 12.89 10.94
C GLY A 255 16.87 11.68 10.65
N SER A 256 18.17 11.91 10.66
CA SER A 256 19.18 10.90 10.28
C SER A 256 19.47 9.84 11.35
N ASN A 257 19.04 10.07 12.60
CA ASN A 257 19.35 9.17 13.71
C ASN A 257 18.41 7.95 13.76
N LEU A 258 18.39 7.14 12.71
CA LEU A 258 17.52 5.97 12.56
C LEU A 258 18.35 4.69 12.47
N CYS A 259 17.77 3.58 12.92
CA CYS A 259 18.26 2.25 12.61
C CYS A 259 17.21 1.52 11.80
N ILE A 260 17.53 1.27 10.53
CA ILE A 260 16.65 0.64 9.56
C ILE A 260 17.17 -0.79 9.32
N GLY A 261 16.38 -1.77 9.72
CA GLY A 261 16.60 -3.18 9.44
C GLY A 261 16.01 -3.56 8.09
N TYR A 262 16.77 -4.33 7.32
CA TYR A 262 16.39 -4.89 6.03
C TYR A 262 17.09 -6.25 5.90
N ASP A 263 16.40 -7.27 5.40
CA ASP A 263 16.91 -8.64 5.30
C ASP A 263 18.14 -8.76 4.37
N ILE A 264 18.25 -7.87 3.39
CA ILE A 264 19.41 -7.69 2.51
C ILE A 264 20.24 -6.43 2.85
N GLY A 265 20.13 -5.92 4.08
CA GLY A 265 20.70 -4.63 4.49
C GLY A 265 22.20 -4.46 4.21
N CYS A 266 22.98 -5.55 4.22
CA CYS A 266 24.41 -5.50 3.89
C CYS A 266 24.71 -5.25 2.40
N ALA A 267 23.80 -5.65 1.50
CA ALA A 267 23.89 -5.31 0.07
C ALA A 267 23.40 -3.89 -0.15
N PHE A 268 22.27 -3.56 0.48
CA PHE A 268 21.66 -2.25 0.42
C PHE A 268 22.55 -1.14 1.02
N SER A 269 23.39 -1.43 2.00
CA SER A 269 24.32 -0.43 2.54
C SER A 269 25.42 0.00 1.56
N SER A 270 25.59 -0.72 0.45
CA SER A 270 26.59 -0.40 -0.59
C SER A 270 26.04 0.34 -1.80
N THR A 271 24.70 0.42 -1.94
CA THR A 271 24.04 1.32 -2.90
C THR A 271 24.14 2.76 -2.46
#